data_AF-A0A817LIN2-F1
#
_entry.id   AF-A0A817LIN2-F1
#
_cell.length_a   1.000
_cell.length_b   1.000
_cell.length_c   1.000
_cell.angle_alpha   90.00
_cell.angle_beta   90.00
_cell.angle_gamma   90.00
#
_symmetry.space_group_name_H-M   'P 1'
#
loop_
_entity.id
_entity.type
_entity.pdbx_description
1 polymer ?
#
loop_
_entity_poly.entity_id
_entity_poly.type
_entity_poly.pdbx_seq_one_letter_code
_entity_poly.pdbx_strand_id
1 'polypeptide(L)'
;MQTITYLAGVIISTLIIGGIFGKPVGKNLCPSGEPMVACFVDPCSISTCSGDENATCVSNYCGECSALWFGADGNPADCDNVSPCPPDQPEVQCFRNPCQGATCSAYPNATCIPNYCGGCNAEWFTTDGEQVQCDITS
;
A
#
# COMPACT_ATOMS: atom_id res chain seq x y z
N MET A 1 49.83 19.96 -69.25
CA MET A 1 50.61 19.89 -68.00
C MET A 1 49.74 19.23 -66.95
N GLN A 2 50.21 18.09 -66.44
CA GLN A 2 49.86 17.34 -65.22
C GLN A 2 48.37 16.95 -64.99
N THR A 3 47.89 15.71 -65.13
CA THR A 3 48.16 14.38 -64.52
C THR A 3 47.43 14.09 -63.20
N ILE A 4 46.80 12.88 -63.15
CA ILE A 4 46.64 11.94 -62.01
C ILE A 4 45.45 12.20 -61.06
N THR A 5 44.61 11.25 -60.62
CA THR A 5 44.44 9.80 -60.86
C THR A 5 43.11 9.35 -60.24
N TYR A 6 42.37 8.48 -60.94
CA TYR A 6 41.27 7.68 -60.37
C TYR A 6 41.85 6.62 -59.44
N LEU A 7 41.45 6.60 -58.16
CA LEU A 7 41.60 5.43 -57.29
C LEU A 7 40.22 4.90 -56.93
N ALA A 8 40.00 3.66 -57.31
CA ALA A 8 38.80 2.88 -57.08
C ALA A 8 38.60 2.54 -55.60
N GLY A 9 37.33 2.43 -55.20
CA GLY A 9 36.92 1.59 -54.06
C GLY A 9 36.13 2.31 -52.98
N VAL A 10 34.79 2.32 -53.10
CA VAL A 10 33.85 1.51 -52.30
C VAL A 10 32.47 2.18 -52.36
N ILE A 11 31.53 1.38 -52.85
CA ILE A 11 30.10 1.61 -52.95
C ILE A 11 29.52 1.62 -51.53
N ILE A 12 28.65 2.57 -51.17
CA ILE A 12 27.38 2.30 -50.46
C ILE A 12 26.43 3.46 -50.77
N SER A 13 25.46 3.15 -51.61
CA SER A 13 24.20 3.84 -51.74
C SER A 13 23.46 3.78 -50.41
N THR A 14 23.05 4.91 -49.84
CA THR A 14 21.80 4.96 -49.08
C THR A 14 21.17 6.34 -49.23
N LEU A 15 20.00 6.36 -49.87
CA LEU A 15 18.95 7.31 -49.54
C LEU A 15 18.78 7.30 -48.02
N ILE A 16 19.01 8.43 -47.34
CA ILE A 16 18.34 8.67 -46.07
C ILE A 16 17.19 9.63 -46.35
N ILE A 17 16.08 8.95 -46.60
CA ILE A 17 14.69 9.36 -46.46
C ILE A 17 14.56 10.47 -45.41
N GLY A 18 13.75 11.48 -45.74
CA GLY A 18 13.45 12.61 -44.88
C GLY A 18 13.32 12.21 -43.42
N GLY A 19 14.13 12.85 -42.59
CA GLY A 19 14.00 12.77 -41.14
C GLY A 19 12.56 13.04 -40.78
N ILE A 20 11.88 11.98 -40.32
CA ILE A 20 10.61 12.08 -39.64
C ILE A 20 10.91 13.02 -38.47
N PHE A 21 10.51 14.29 -38.61
CA PHE A 21 10.34 15.16 -37.47
C PHE A 21 9.45 14.38 -36.52
N GLY A 22 10.08 13.77 -35.50
CA GLY A 22 9.35 13.17 -34.40
C GLY A 22 8.41 14.25 -33.91
N LYS A 23 7.11 14.00 -34.03
CA LYS A 23 6.09 14.86 -33.41
C LYS A 23 6.53 15.06 -31.96
N PRO A 24 6.43 16.28 -31.40
CA PRO A 24 6.69 16.46 -29.98
C PRO A 24 5.79 15.50 -29.22
N VAL A 25 6.39 14.53 -28.53
CA VAL A 25 5.65 13.68 -27.58
C VAL A 25 5.05 14.65 -26.58
N GLY A 26 3.72 14.68 -26.54
CA GLY A 26 2.96 15.54 -25.65
C GLY A 26 3.49 15.39 -24.23
N LYS A 27 3.62 16.52 -23.53
CA LYS A 27 4.08 16.62 -22.15
C LYS A 27 3.17 15.83 -21.19
N ASN A 28 3.30 14.51 -21.16
CA ASN A 28 2.93 13.70 -20.00
C ASN A 28 4.11 13.74 -19.01
N LEU A 29 4.42 14.94 -18.50
CA LEU A 29 5.48 15.06 -17.50
C LEU A 29 4.91 14.63 -16.16
N CYS A 30 5.57 13.65 -15.56
CA CYS A 30 5.44 13.39 -14.14
C CYS A 30 5.72 14.68 -13.35
N PRO A 31 5.04 14.90 -12.21
CA PRO A 31 5.12 16.16 -11.47
C PRO A 31 6.56 16.61 -11.15
N SER A 32 7.45 15.65 -10.91
CA SER A 32 8.86 15.89 -10.56
C SER A 32 9.82 15.83 -11.77
N GLY A 33 9.31 15.79 -13.00
CA GLY A 33 10.12 15.66 -14.21
C GLY A 33 10.69 14.26 -14.45
N GLU A 34 10.26 13.27 -13.65
CA GLU A 34 10.59 11.87 -13.84
C GLU A 34 10.06 11.35 -15.18
N PRO A 35 10.73 10.37 -15.79
CA PRO A 35 10.21 9.74 -16.99
C PRO A 35 8.97 8.91 -16.63
N MET A 36 7.99 8.92 -17.53
CA MET A 36 6.99 7.86 -17.52
C MET A 36 7.63 6.55 -17.95
N VAL A 37 7.27 5.46 -17.28
CA VAL A 37 7.68 4.11 -17.65
C VAL A 37 6.50 3.31 -18.19
N ALA A 38 6.79 2.37 -19.10
CA ALA A 38 5.79 1.43 -19.60
C ALA A 38 5.85 0.13 -18.79
N CYS A 39 4.76 -0.20 -18.10
CA CYS A 39 4.67 -1.40 -17.27
C CYS A 39 4.22 -2.62 -18.08
N PHE A 40 4.70 -3.79 -17.67
CA PHE A 40 4.23 -5.06 -18.24
C PHE A 40 2.80 -5.39 -17.80
N VAL A 41 2.45 -5.04 -16.56
CA VAL A 41 1.13 -5.19 -15.95
C VAL A 41 0.79 -3.91 -15.18
N ASP A 42 -0.50 -3.60 -15.05
CA ASP A 42 -0.96 -2.48 -14.24
C ASP A 42 -0.63 -2.75 -12.75
N PRO A 43 0.06 -1.84 -12.04
CA PRO A 43 0.47 -2.06 -10.65
C PRO A 43 -0.68 -2.39 -9.70
N CYS A 44 -1.83 -1.74 -9.84
CA CYS A 44 -3.00 -1.99 -8.98
C CYS A 44 -3.69 -3.33 -9.28
N SER A 45 -3.50 -3.90 -10.47
CA SER A 45 -4.05 -5.22 -10.83
C SER A 45 -3.32 -6.41 -10.19
N ILE A 46 -2.09 -6.21 -9.72
CA ILE A 46 -1.23 -7.27 -9.19
C ILE A 46 -0.78 -7.03 -7.73
N SER A 47 -1.32 -6.01 -7.07
CA SER A 47 -0.97 -5.67 -5.69
C SER A 47 -2.19 -5.64 -4.78
N THR A 48 -1.96 -5.76 -3.49
CA THR A 48 -2.98 -5.74 -2.44
C THR A 48 -2.46 -5.00 -1.21
N CYS A 49 -3.34 -4.32 -0.48
CA CYS A 49 -3.02 -3.69 0.81
C CYS A 49 -3.63 -4.51 1.95
N SER A 50 -2.79 -5.17 2.74
CA SER A 50 -3.27 -6.04 3.83
C SER A 50 -3.59 -5.28 5.11
N GLY A 51 -2.98 -4.10 5.32
CA GLY A 51 -3.17 -3.28 6.51
C GLY A 51 -4.44 -2.41 6.51
N ASP A 52 -5.06 -2.19 5.36
CA ASP A 52 -6.30 -1.43 5.23
C ASP A 52 -7.16 -1.99 4.09
N GLU A 53 -8.25 -2.67 4.45
CA GLU A 53 -9.20 -3.26 3.50
C GLU A 53 -10.00 -2.22 2.71
N ASN A 54 -10.08 -0.99 3.21
CA ASN A 54 -10.79 0.12 2.58
C ASN A 54 -9.86 1.01 1.75
N ALA A 55 -8.58 0.66 1.66
CA ALA A 55 -7.62 1.43 0.89
C ALA A 55 -7.92 1.39 -0.61
N THR A 56 -7.82 2.55 -1.25
CA THR A 56 -7.94 2.72 -2.70
C THR A 56 -6.56 2.71 -3.34
N CYS A 57 -6.40 1.93 -4.40
CA CYS A 57 -5.15 1.87 -5.17
C CYS A 57 -5.13 2.89 -6.31
N VAL A 58 -3.97 3.53 -6.50
CA VAL A 58 -3.64 4.39 -7.64
C VAL A 58 -2.36 3.90 -8.31
N SER A 59 -2.45 3.56 -9.59
CA SER A 59 -1.29 3.11 -10.36
C SER A 59 -0.33 4.27 -10.64
N ASN A 60 0.92 4.12 -10.19
CA ASN A 60 2.01 5.02 -10.50
C ASN A 60 2.84 4.48 -11.67
N TYR A 61 3.02 5.33 -12.67
CA TYR A 61 3.82 5.10 -13.87
C TYR A 61 5.00 6.08 -13.98
N CYS A 62 5.21 6.90 -12.96
CA CYS A 62 6.26 7.91 -12.91
C CYS A 62 7.48 7.35 -12.18
N GLY A 63 8.63 7.35 -12.87
CA GLY A 63 9.89 6.78 -12.40
C GLY A 63 9.92 5.26 -12.43
N GLU A 64 8.83 4.62 -12.00
CA GLU A 64 8.69 3.17 -11.83
C GLU A 64 7.23 2.72 -11.97
N CYS A 65 7.03 1.40 -11.89
CA CYS A 65 5.72 0.75 -11.86
C CYS A 65 5.38 0.40 -10.41
N SER A 66 4.68 1.29 -9.71
CA SER A 66 4.31 1.08 -8.31
C SER A 66 2.81 1.30 -8.06
N ALA A 67 2.28 0.60 -7.06
CA ALA A 67 0.92 0.78 -6.58
C ALA A 67 0.96 1.69 -5.36
N LEU A 68 0.27 2.82 -5.42
CA LEU A 68 0.12 3.74 -4.30
C LEU A 68 -1.23 3.48 -3.63
N TRP A 69 -1.23 3.21 -2.34
CA TRP A 69 -2.45 2.92 -1.58
C TRP A 69 -2.80 4.10 -0.69
N PHE A 70 -4.07 4.47 -0.67
CA PHE A 70 -4.59 5.58 0.11
C PHE A 70 -5.78 5.10 0.94
N GLY A 71 -5.78 5.42 2.23
CA GLY A 71 -6.90 5.11 3.12
C GLY A 71 -8.14 5.95 2.79
N ALA A 72 -9.24 5.70 3.48
CA ALA A 72 -10.50 6.43 3.29
C ALA A 72 -10.39 7.94 3.59
N ASP A 73 -9.39 8.36 4.36
CA ASP A 73 -9.08 9.76 4.65
C ASP A 73 -8.24 10.45 3.55
N GLY A 74 -7.82 9.71 2.53
CA GLY A 74 -6.99 10.20 1.43
C GLY A 74 -5.50 10.27 1.74
N ASN A 75 -5.06 9.85 2.93
CA ASN A 75 -3.64 9.75 3.27
C ASN A 75 -3.05 8.41 2.79
N PRO A 76 -1.71 8.31 2.62
CA PRO A 76 -1.08 7.04 2.30
C PRO A 76 -1.47 5.96 3.32
N ALA A 77 -1.98 4.84 2.83
CA ALA A 77 -2.35 3.71 3.66
C ALA A 77 -1.10 2.99 4.17
N ASP A 78 -1.17 2.49 5.40
CA ASP A 78 -0.17 1.61 5.97
C ASP A 78 -0.53 0.16 5.64
N CYS A 79 0.00 -0.34 4.52
CA CYS A 79 -0.35 -1.68 4.05
C CYS A 79 0.38 -2.82 4.77
N ASP A 80 1.39 -2.50 5.58
CA ASP A 80 2.20 -3.48 6.29
C ASP A 80 1.68 -3.73 7.71
N ASN A 81 1.03 -2.72 8.33
CA ASN A 81 0.45 -2.85 9.66
C ASN A 81 -0.99 -3.36 9.60
N VAL A 82 -1.12 -4.69 9.63
CA VAL A 82 -2.41 -5.36 9.84
C VAL A 82 -2.84 -5.15 11.28
N SER A 83 -3.87 -4.33 11.51
CA SER A 83 -4.47 -4.23 12.84
C SER A 83 -5.05 -5.60 13.23
N PRO A 84 -4.82 -6.09 14.47
CA PRO A 84 -5.47 -7.30 14.96
C PRO A 84 -6.96 -7.10 15.21
N CYS A 85 -7.45 -5.87 15.10
CA CYS A 85 -8.82 -5.50 15.40
C CYS A 85 -9.72 -5.48 14.15
N PRO A 86 -11.04 -5.67 14.34
CA PRO A 86 -12.01 -5.45 13.26
C PRO A 86 -11.94 -4.02 12.69
N PRO A 87 -12.29 -3.82 11.40
CA PRO A 87 -12.22 -2.51 10.72
C PRO A 87 -13.01 -1.39 11.41
N ASP A 88 -14.11 -1.73 12.09
CA ASP A 88 -14.98 -0.80 12.82
C ASP A 88 -14.52 -0.54 14.28
N GLN A 89 -13.45 -1.21 14.72
CA GLN A 89 -12.96 -1.16 16.09
C GLN A 89 -11.46 -0.87 16.11
N PRO A 90 -11.03 0.40 15.99
CA PRO A 90 -9.60 0.73 15.98
C PRO A 90 -8.92 0.27 17.27
N GLU A 91 -7.69 -0.21 17.16
CA GLU A 91 -6.86 -0.51 18.33
C GLU A 91 -6.54 0.79 19.09
N VAL A 92 -6.72 0.77 20.41
CA VAL A 92 -6.44 1.94 21.27
C VAL A 92 -5.31 1.67 22.25
N GLN A 93 -4.55 2.72 22.56
CA GLN A 93 -3.50 2.68 23.58
C GLN A 93 -4.08 3.09 24.94
N CYS A 94 -4.23 2.12 25.84
CA CYS A 94 -4.80 2.33 27.17
C CYS A 94 -3.77 2.87 28.17
N PHE A 95 -4.20 3.75 29.08
CA PHE A 95 -3.34 4.22 30.18
C PHE A 95 -2.93 3.11 31.16
N ARG A 96 -3.81 2.11 31.33
CA ARG A 96 -3.52 0.87 32.08
C ARG A 96 -4.13 -0.32 31.36
N ASN A 97 -3.57 -1.51 31.63
CA ASN A 97 -4.14 -2.77 31.15
C ASN A 97 -5.57 -2.92 31.72
N PRO A 98 -6.59 -3.17 30.88
CA PRO A 98 -7.99 -3.28 31.33
C PRO A 98 -8.23 -4.34 32.41
N CYS A 99 -7.45 -5.42 32.41
CA CYS A 99 -7.53 -6.49 33.41
C CYS A 99 -6.80 -6.15 34.72
N GLN A 100 -6.00 -5.09 34.75
CA GLN A 100 -5.24 -4.73 35.94
C GLN A 100 -6.17 -4.22 37.05
N GLY A 101 -6.37 -5.05 38.07
CA GLY A 101 -7.22 -4.73 39.23
C GLY A 101 -8.71 -4.92 38.95
N ALA A 102 -9.08 -5.44 37.78
CA ALA A 102 -10.46 -5.83 37.48
C ALA A 102 -10.79 -7.15 38.18
N THR A 103 -12.04 -7.32 38.61
CA THR A 103 -12.55 -8.57 39.20
C THR A 103 -13.97 -8.83 38.71
N CYS A 104 -14.31 -10.11 38.57
CA CYS A 104 -15.66 -10.53 38.20
C CYS A 104 -16.29 -11.32 39.34
N SER A 105 -17.16 -10.68 40.13
CA SER A 105 -17.78 -11.34 41.30
C SER A 105 -18.75 -12.46 40.91
N ALA A 106 -19.40 -12.36 39.74
CA ALA A 106 -20.30 -13.40 39.24
C ALA A 106 -19.54 -14.67 38.81
N TYR A 107 -18.30 -14.52 38.35
CA TYR A 107 -17.44 -15.61 37.90
C TYR A 107 -16.04 -15.46 38.50
N PRO A 108 -15.85 -15.77 39.80
CA PRO A 108 -14.60 -15.51 40.50
C PRO A 108 -13.40 -16.32 39.97
N ASN A 109 -13.67 -17.40 39.23
CA ASN A 109 -12.65 -18.23 38.60
C ASN A 109 -12.44 -17.89 37.11
N ALA A 110 -13.13 -16.88 36.57
CA ALA A 110 -12.93 -16.46 35.19
C ALA A 110 -11.57 -15.78 35.01
N THR A 111 -10.95 -16.03 33.86
CA THR A 111 -9.71 -15.38 33.46
C THR A 111 -10.04 -14.09 32.70
N CYS A 112 -9.41 -12.99 33.08
CA CYS A 112 -9.52 -11.73 32.35
C CYS A 112 -8.52 -11.69 31.19
N ILE A 113 -8.99 -11.33 30.00
CA ILE A 113 -8.21 -11.08 28.80
C ILE A 113 -8.44 -9.62 28.37
N PRO A 114 -7.39 -8.80 28.20
CA PRO A 114 -7.56 -7.44 27.76
C PRO A 114 -7.90 -7.39 26.27
N ASN A 115 -8.93 -6.64 25.92
CA ASN A 115 -9.28 -6.32 24.54
C ASN A 115 -9.06 -4.80 24.31
N TYR A 116 -8.21 -4.49 23.33
CA TYR A 116 -7.83 -3.12 22.96
C TYR A 116 -8.55 -2.60 21.71
N CYS A 117 -9.44 -3.41 21.11
CA CYS A 117 -10.21 -3.04 19.94
C CYS A 117 -11.43 -2.21 20.33
N GLY A 118 -11.57 -1.02 19.76
CA GLY A 118 -12.68 -0.09 20.03
C GLY A 118 -12.69 0.51 21.44
N GLY A 119 -11.75 0.15 22.31
CA GLY A 119 -11.71 0.61 23.69
C GLY A 119 -10.76 -0.20 24.59
N CYS A 120 -10.75 0.16 25.88
CA CYS A 120 -9.96 -0.52 26.91
C CYS A 120 -10.85 -1.50 27.68
N ASN A 121 -11.09 -2.67 27.10
CA ASN A 121 -12.12 -3.59 27.57
C ASN A 121 -11.52 -4.77 28.34
N ALA A 122 -12.15 -5.15 29.44
CA ALA A 122 -11.81 -6.33 30.22
C ALA A 122 -12.81 -7.44 29.88
N GLU A 123 -12.37 -8.44 29.12
CA GLU A 123 -13.20 -9.59 28.75
C GLU A 123 -12.91 -10.76 29.65
N TRP A 124 -13.93 -11.52 30.02
CA TRP A 124 -13.82 -12.59 31.01
C TRP A 124 -14.19 -13.92 30.40
N PHE A 125 -13.37 -14.94 30.65
CA PHE A 125 -13.56 -16.27 30.08
C PHE A 125 -13.54 -17.34 31.17
N THR A 126 -14.44 -18.32 31.07
CA THR A 126 -14.42 -19.51 31.93
C THR A 126 -13.18 -20.36 31.66
N THR A 127 -12.93 -21.36 32.51
CA THR A 127 -11.86 -22.35 32.28
C THR A 127 -12.04 -23.14 30.98
N ASP A 128 -13.28 -23.23 30.48
CA ASP A 128 -13.62 -23.91 29.23
C ASP A 128 -13.48 -22.97 28.02
N GLY A 129 -13.10 -21.70 28.23
CA GLY A 129 -12.91 -20.71 27.17
C GLY A 129 -14.18 -19.98 26.73
N GLU A 130 -15.29 -20.11 27.47
CA GLU A 130 -16.54 -19.40 27.16
C GLU A 130 -16.50 -17.98 27.73
N GLN A 131 -16.83 -16.97 26.91
CA GLN A 131 -16.90 -15.59 27.35
C GLN A 131 -18.12 -15.37 28.26
N VAL A 132 -17.91 -14.74 29.41
CA VAL A 132 -18.95 -14.43 30.40
C VAL A 132 -19.10 -12.93 30.58
N GLN A 133 -20.32 -12.50 30.90
CA GLN A 133 -20.63 -11.11 31.20
C GLN A 133 -20.44 -10.85 32.70
N CYS A 134 -19.54 -9.93 33.03
CA CYS A 134 -19.24 -9.55 34.40
C CYS A 134 -19.98 -8.28 34.85
N ASP A 135 -20.70 -7.64 33.93
CA ASP A 135 -21.60 -6.54 34.21
C ASP A 135 -22.92 -7.07 34.81
N ILE A 136 -22.92 -7.27 36.13
CA ILE A 136 -24.16 -7.16 36.89
C ILE A 136 -24.37 -5.67 37.14
N THR A 137 -25.19 -5.06 36.27
CA THR A 137 -25.78 -3.75 36.55
C THR A 137 -26.40 -3.78 37.95
N SER A 138 -25.96 -2.87 38.82
CA SER A 138 -26.62 -2.57 40.09
C SER A 138 -27.90 -1.78 39.84
#